data_AF-A0A0M1J706-F1
#
_entry.id   AF-A0A0M1J706-F1
#
_cell.length_a   1.000
_cell.length_b   1.000
_cell.length_c   1.000
_cell.angle_alpha   90.00
_cell.angle_beta   90.00
_cell.angle_gamma   90.00
#
_symmetry.space_group_name_H-M   'P 1'
#
loop_
_entity.id
_entity.type
_entity.pdbx_description
1 polymer ?
#
loop_
_entity_poly.entity_id
_entity_poly.type
_entity_poly.pdbx_seq_one_letter_code
_entity_poly.pdbx_strand_id
1 'polypeptide(L)'
;MQETKHTVGQIHNGIRQLDQAVKTQAQMDLLQPSTQDAMQKLLVEYQQILQTFLQNQQEELITSYLLKIREQTAQVLQRLPILPKTTPTQTQQEESLADKIANLRTEGKSWSAIAQMFNIDSIPTASGKGKWHGSSVKKYWERNG
;
A
#
# COMPACT_ATOMS: atom_id res chain seq x y z
N MET A 1 -0.55 8.47 -15.42
CA MET A 1 0.40 7.33 -15.59
C MET A 1 1.41 7.56 -16.73
N GLN A 2 1.00 8.05 -17.91
CA GLN A 2 1.96 8.46 -18.97
C GLN A 2 2.87 9.61 -18.53
N GLU A 3 2.31 10.60 -17.84
CA GLU A 3 3.03 11.76 -17.33
C GLU A 3 4.10 11.37 -16.29
N THR A 4 3.75 10.52 -15.32
CA THR A 4 4.70 9.96 -14.34
C THR A 4 5.86 9.20 -15.01
N LYS A 5 5.58 8.41 -16.05
CA LYS A 5 6.62 7.70 -16.82
C LYS A 5 7.53 8.67 -17.57
N HIS A 6 6.97 9.73 -18.14
CA HIS A 6 7.73 10.77 -18.84
C HIS A 6 8.67 11.50 -17.87
N THR A 7 8.15 11.95 -16.73
CA THR A 7 8.94 12.65 -15.70
C THR A 7 10.06 11.78 -15.14
N VAL A 8 9.79 10.51 -14.83
CA VAL A 8 10.83 9.56 -14.39
C VAL A 8 11.90 9.36 -15.47
N GLY A 9 11.51 9.31 -16.75
CA GLY A 9 12.45 9.24 -17.87
C GLY A 9 13.35 10.48 -18.00
N GLN A 10 12.80 11.68 -17.79
CA GLN A 10 13.57 12.93 -17.78
C GLN A 10 14.57 12.97 -16.63
N ILE A 11 14.16 12.57 -15.42
CA ILE A 11 15.04 12.48 -14.24
C ILE A 11 16.19 11.51 -14.50
N HIS A 12 15.91 10.33 -15.07
CA HIS A 12 16.93 9.34 -15.38
C HIS A 12 17.97 9.87 -16.39
N ASN A 13 17.52 10.58 -17.43
CA ASN A 13 18.43 11.19 -18.40
C ASN A 13 19.27 12.31 -17.77
N GLY A 14 18.67 13.13 -16.89
CA GLY A 14 19.40 14.17 -16.15
C GLY A 14 20.49 13.59 -15.26
N ILE A 15 20.20 12.54 -14.50
CA ILE A 15 21.20 11.84 -13.66
C ILE A 15 22.35 11.29 -14.51
N ARG A 16 22.05 10.72 -15.69
CA ARG A 16 23.07 10.21 -16.61
C ARG A 16 24.00 11.33 -17.13
N GLN A 17 23.44 12.49 -17.47
CA GLN A 17 24.23 13.65 -17.91
C GLN A 17 25.11 14.18 -16.78
N LEU A 18 24.59 14.21 -15.55
CA LEU A 18 25.32 14.63 -14.36
C LEU A 18 26.50 13.69 -14.07
N ASP A 19 26.28 12.38 -14.13
CA ASP A 19 27.34 11.36 -13.99
C ASP A 19 28.45 11.52 -15.05
N GLN A 20 28.08 11.80 -16.31
CA GLN A 20 29.05 12.08 -17.37
C GLN A 20 29.85 13.36 -17.13
N ALA A 21 29.19 14.44 -16.67
CA ALA A 21 29.86 15.71 -16.36
C ALA A 21 30.86 15.55 -15.21
N VAL A 22 30.45 14.87 -14.13
CA VAL A 22 31.32 14.59 -12.97
C VAL A 22 32.51 13.73 -13.37
N LYS A 23 32.30 12.69 -14.17
CA LYS A 23 33.40 11.85 -14.70
C LYS A 23 34.40 12.66 -15.53
N THR A 24 33.89 13.57 -16.36
CA THR A 24 34.73 14.43 -17.21
C THR A 24 35.56 15.40 -16.36
N GLN A 25 34.94 16.02 -15.34
CA GLN A 25 35.64 16.95 -14.44
C GLN A 25 36.64 16.25 -13.50
N ALA A 26 36.34 15.03 -13.06
CA ALA A 26 37.25 14.21 -12.28
C ALA A 26 38.49 13.78 -13.10
N GLN A 27 38.32 13.48 -14.39
CA GLN A 27 39.44 13.19 -15.30
C GLN A 27 40.36 14.39 -15.55
N MET A 28 39.82 15.61 -15.47
CA MET A 28 40.58 16.84 -15.63
C MET A 28 41.15 17.38 -14.31
N ASP A 29 41.00 16.66 -13.19
CA ASP A 29 41.46 17.03 -11.85
C ASP A 29 40.94 18.41 -11.36
N LEU A 30 39.78 18.82 -11.89
CA LEU A 30 39.15 20.12 -11.63
C LEU A 30 38.20 20.12 -10.42
N LEU A 31 37.93 18.95 -9.83
CA LEU A 31 37.00 18.80 -8.71
C LEU A 31 37.74 18.89 -7.38
N GLN A 32 37.51 19.98 -6.65
CA GLN A 32 37.97 20.07 -5.27
C GLN A 32 37.16 19.13 -4.36
N PRO A 33 37.79 18.49 -3.35
CA PRO A 33 37.11 17.56 -2.44
C PRO A 33 35.88 18.15 -1.75
N SER A 34 35.94 19.43 -1.34
CA SER A 34 34.80 20.15 -0.74
C SER A 34 33.60 20.29 -1.69
N THR A 35 33.86 20.43 -2.99
CA THR A 35 32.83 20.52 -4.04
C THR A 35 32.20 19.16 -4.28
N GLN A 36 33.02 18.10 -4.21
CA GLN A 36 32.54 16.72 -4.34
C GLN A 36 31.64 16.31 -3.17
N ASP A 37 32.01 16.63 -1.94
CA ASP A 37 31.21 16.35 -0.74
C ASP A 37 29.87 17.12 -0.75
N ALA A 38 29.89 18.40 -1.12
CA ALA A 38 28.68 19.22 -1.24
C ALA A 38 27.73 18.68 -2.32
N MET A 39 28.28 18.28 -3.47
CA MET A 39 27.51 17.68 -4.56
C MET A 39 26.93 16.31 -4.16
N GLN A 40 27.71 15.47 -3.47
CA GLN A 40 27.23 14.17 -2.98
C GLN A 40 26.06 14.36 -2.01
N LYS A 41 26.18 15.30 -1.06
CA LYS A 41 25.12 15.61 -0.11
C LYS A 41 23.85 16.07 -0.82
N LEU A 42 23.98 16.97 -1.79
CA LEU A 42 22.85 17.49 -2.56
C LEU A 42 22.15 16.38 -3.38
N LEU A 43 22.91 15.47 -4.00
CA LEU A 43 22.35 14.35 -4.75
C LEU A 43 21.57 13.38 -3.85
N VAL A 44 22.08 13.11 -2.64
CA VAL A 44 21.40 12.26 -1.65
C VAL A 44 20.11 12.92 -1.16
N GLU A 45 20.14 14.22 -0.83
CA GLU A 45 18.95 14.98 -0.43
C GLU A 45 17.90 14.98 -1.54
N TYR A 46 18.32 15.23 -2.79
CA TYR A 46 17.43 15.22 -3.94
C TYR A 46 16.81 13.83 -4.18
N GLN A 47 17.59 12.76 -4.03
CA GLN A 47 17.08 11.38 -4.11
C GLN A 47 15.99 11.12 -3.07
N GLN A 48 16.18 11.55 -1.82
CA GLN A 48 15.19 11.37 -0.76
C GLN A 48 13.90 12.15 -1.03
N ILE A 49 14.01 13.38 -1.52
CA ILE A 49 12.85 14.22 -1.91
C ILE A 49 12.06 13.53 -3.02
N LEU A 50 12.75 13.05 -4.07
CA LEU A 50 12.10 12.34 -5.17
C LEU A 50 11.43 11.05 -4.71
N GLN A 51 12.08 10.27 -3.85
CA GLN A 51 11.51 9.04 -3.33
C GLN A 51 10.23 9.31 -2.52
N THR A 52 10.26 10.32 -1.65
CA THR A 52 9.10 10.74 -0.85
C THR A 52 7.96 11.24 -1.73
N PHE A 53 8.27 12.06 -2.74
CA PHE A 53 7.28 12.56 -3.69
C PHE A 53 6.60 11.42 -4.47
N LEU A 54 7.40 10.47 -5.00
CA LEU A 54 6.87 9.32 -5.73
C LEU A 54 5.99 8.44 -4.85
N GLN A 55 6.39 8.23 -3.59
CA GLN A 55 5.61 7.44 -2.65
C GLN A 55 4.27 8.12 -2.32
N ASN A 56 4.27 9.42 -2.02
CA ASN A 56 3.05 10.17 -1.74
C ASN A 56 2.09 10.15 -2.93
N GLN A 57 2.60 10.33 -4.16
CA GLN A 57 1.79 10.27 -5.37
C GLN A 57 1.20 8.87 -5.61
N GLN A 58 1.95 7.80 -5.33
CA GLN A 58 1.43 6.44 -5.42
C GLN A 58 0.34 6.17 -4.38
N GLU A 59 0.54 6.58 -3.13
CA GLU A 59 -0.44 6.42 -2.06
C GLU A 59 -1.75 7.16 -2.36
N GLU A 60 -1.68 8.39 -2.85
CA GLU A 60 -2.84 9.18 -3.27
C GLU A 60 -3.62 8.50 -4.40
N LEU A 61 -2.91 8.05 -5.45
CA LEU A 61 -3.51 7.34 -6.57
C LEU A 61 -4.20 6.06 -6.10
N ILE A 62 -3.50 5.20 -5.35
CA ILE A 62 -4.05 3.94 -4.83
C ILE A 62 -5.31 4.21 -3.99
N THR A 63 -5.24 5.19 -3.10
CA THR A 63 -6.38 5.57 -2.24
C THR A 63 -7.58 6.00 -3.08
N SER A 64 -7.37 6.81 -4.12
CA SER A 64 -8.44 7.24 -5.02
C SER A 64 -9.10 6.08 -5.79
N TYR A 65 -8.29 5.11 -6.26
CA TYR A 65 -8.81 3.92 -6.93
C TYR A 65 -9.60 3.02 -5.99
N LEU A 66 -9.09 2.79 -4.78
CA LEU A 66 -9.78 1.98 -3.77
C LEU A 66 -11.13 2.61 -3.39
N LEU A 67 -11.17 3.93 -3.24
CA LEU A 67 -12.42 4.64 -2.96
C LEU A 67 -13.44 4.46 -4.10
N LYS A 68 -12.98 4.62 -5.34
CA LYS A 68 -13.84 4.45 -6.52
C LYS A 68 -14.37 3.03 -6.65
N ILE A 69 -13.52 2.02 -6.43
CA ILE A 69 -13.93 0.60 -6.44
C ILE A 69 -14.96 0.33 -5.34
N ARG A 70 -14.73 0.85 -4.13
CA ARG A 70 -15.67 0.72 -3.01
C ARG A 70 -17.03 1.33 -3.35
N GLU A 71 -17.04 2.53 -3.91
CA GLU A 71 -18.26 3.22 -4.31
C GLU A 71 -19.01 2.43 -5.40
N GLN A 72 -18.30 1.99 -6.44
CA GLN A 72 -18.87 1.17 -7.51
C GLN A 72 -19.46 -0.14 -6.96
N THR A 73 -18.75 -0.79 -6.04
CA THR A 73 -19.22 -2.02 -5.38
C THR A 73 -20.50 -1.78 -4.60
N ALA A 74 -20.58 -0.68 -3.83
CA ALA A 74 -21.79 -0.31 -3.09
C ALA A 74 -22.97 -0.03 -4.03
N GLN A 75 -22.74 0.66 -5.15
CA GLN A 75 -23.76 0.91 -6.16
C GLN A 75 -24.26 -0.38 -6.81
N VAL A 76 -23.37 -1.34 -7.09
CA VAL A 76 -23.76 -2.65 -7.62
C VAL A 76 -24.61 -3.40 -6.60
N LEU A 77 -24.19 -3.45 -5.33
CA LEU A 77 -24.94 -4.12 -4.26
C LEU A 77 -26.35 -3.54 -4.08
N GLN A 78 -26.52 -2.23 -4.23
CA GLN A 78 -27.84 -1.57 -4.14
C GLN A 78 -28.76 -1.89 -5.33
N ARG A 79 -28.20 -2.23 -6.50
CA ARG A 79 -28.95 -2.55 -7.72
C ARG A 79 -29.24 -4.03 -7.87
N LEU A 80 -28.62 -4.89 -7.04
CA LEU A 80 -28.93 -6.30 -7.04
C LEU A 80 -30.40 -6.49 -6.63
N PRO A 81 -31.20 -7.23 -7.41
CA PRO A 81 -32.55 -7.56 -7.00
C PRO A 81 -32.48 -8.32 -5.68
N ILE A 82 -33.29 -7.91 -4.70
CA ILE A 82 -33.50 -8.69 -3.48
C ILE A 82 -34.18 -9.97 -3.94
N LEU A 83 -33.41 -11.05 -4.12
CA LEU A 83 -33.98 -12.38 -4.31
C LEU A 83 -34.92 -12.62 -3.12
N PRO A 84 -36.21 -12.97 -3.35
CA PRO A 84 -37.03 -13.44 -2.25
C PRO A 84 -36.31 -14.63 -1.64
N LYS A 85 -35.92 -14.50 -0.36
CA LYS A 85 -35.36 -15.60 0.40
C LYS A 85 -36.45 -16.68 0.43
N THR A 86 -36.37 -17.67 -0.45
CA THR A 86 -37.08 -18.93 -0.28
C THR A 86 -36.40 -19.63 0.88
N THR A 87 -36.90 -19.37 2.08
CA THR A 87 -36.54 -20.11 3.28
C THR A 87 -37.11 -21.51 3.14
N PRO A 88 -36.25 -22.54 3.18
CA PRO A 88 -36.43 -23.59 4.15
C PRO A 88 -35.39 -23.35 5.23
N THR A 89 -35.90 -23.18 6.45
CA THR A 89 -35.20 -23.12 7.73
C THR A 89 -33.75 -23.60 7.70
N GLN A 90 -32.80 -22.68 7.52
CA GLN A 90 -31.41 -22.84 7.95
C GLN A 90 -30.98 -21.51 8.57
N THR A 91 -30.77 -21.57 9.88
CA THR A 91 -30.24 -20.55 10.77
C THR A 91 -29.18 -19.67 10.11
N GLN A 92 -29.45 -18.37 10.01
CA GLN A 92 -28.41 -17.34 9.95
C GLN A 92 -27.59 -17.45 11.25
N GLN A 93 -26.62 -18.37 11.30
CA GLN A 93 -25.49 -18.19 12.20
C GLN A 93 -24.67 -17.05 11.61
N GLU A 94 -24.55 -15.96 12.35
CA GLU A 94 -23.54 -14.94 12.08
C GLU A 94 -22.20 -15.67 11.89
N GLU A 95 -21.66 -15.69 10.66
CA GLU A 95 -20.34 -16.25 10.40
C GLU A 95 -19.37 -15.56 11.35
N SER A 96 -18.80 -16.34 12.28
CA SER A 96 -18.00 -15.76 13.35
C SER A 96 -16.77 -15.11 12.74
N LEU A 97 -16.20 -14.12 13.44
CA LEU A 97 -14.95 -13.52 12.98
C LEU A 97 -13.82 -14.57 12.87
N ALA A 98 -13.90 -15.66 13.63
CA ALA A 98 -12.97 -16.78 13.54
C ALA A 98 -13.14 -17.59 12.24
N ASP A 99 -14.38 -17.86 11.81
CA ASP A 99 -14.67 -18.53 10.54
C ASP A 99 -14.15 -17.72 9.34
N LYS A 100 -14.34 -16.40 9.38
CA LYS A 100 -13.78 -15.48 8.38
C LYS A 100 -12.25 -15.54 8.32
N ILE A 101 -11.59 -15.61 9.48
CA ILE A 101 -10.13 -15.77 9.53
C ILE A 101 -9.71 -17.12 8.94
N ALA A 102 -10.43 -18.21 9.25
CA ALA A 102 -10.14 -19.54 8.73
C ALA A 102 -10.23 -19.60 7.19
N ASN A 103 -11.27 -18.97 6.61
CA ASN A 103 -11.45 -18.88 5.17
C ASN A 103 -10.29 -18.12 4.50
N LEU A 104 -9.93 -16.94 5.02
CA LEU A 104 -8.79 -16.16 4.50
C LEU A 104 -7.45 -16.90 4.63
N ARG A 105 -7.28 -17.72 5.67
CA ARG A 105 -6.09 -18.56 5.84
C ARG A 105 -6.04 -19.68 4.82
N THR A 106 -7.18 -20.27 4.47
CA THR A 106 -7.30 -21.29 3.43
C THR A 106 -7.00 -20.73 2.04
N GLU A 107 -7.37 -19.47 1.80
CA GLU A 107 -6.96 -18.69 0.61
C GLU A 107 -5.48 -18.28 0.59
N GLY A 108 -4.70 -18.68 1.61
CA GLY A 108 -3.26 -18.43 1.68
C GLY A 108 -2.88 -17.03 2.20
N LYS A 109 -3.82 -16.23 2.71
CA LYS A 109 -3.49 -14.91 3.30
C LYS A 109 -2.64 -15.08 4.55
N SER A 110 -1.61 -14.25 4.69
CA SER A 110 -0.82 -14.19 5.92
C SER A 110 -1.59 -13.50 7.05
N TRP A 111 -1.23 -13.77 8.31
CA TRP A 111 -1.86 -13.14 9.47
C TRP A 111 -1.81 -11.60 9.42
N SER A 112 -0.70 -11.04 8.95
CA SER A 112 -0.54 -9.58 8.80
C SER A 112 -1.45 -9.01 7.70
N ALA A 113 -1.66 -9.74 6.61
CA ALA A 113 -2.58 -9.33 5.55
C ALA A 113 -4.03 -9.30 6.06
N ILE A 114 -4.44 -10.31 6.83
CA ILE A 114 -5.77 -10.36 7.46
C ILE A 114 -5.94 -9.19 8.45
N ALA A 115 -4.91 -8.91 9.26
CA ALA A 115 -4.94 -7.77 10.18
C ALA A 115 -5.08 -6.43 9.46
N GLN A 116 -4.38 -6.25 8.34
CA GLN A 116 -4.49 -5.05 7.52
C GLN A 116 -5.89 -4.89 6.94
N MET A 117 -6.48 -5.97 6.41
CA MET A 117 -7.87 -5.97 5.94
C MET A 117 -8.84 -5.55 7.05
N PHE A 118 -8.73 -6.16 8.24
CA PHE A 118 -9.62 -5.85 9.35
C PHE A 118 -9.51 -4.39 9.82
N ASN A 119 -8.30 -3.81 9.79
CA ASN A 119 -8.10 -2.40 10.09
C ASN A 119 -8.71 -1.48 9.04
N ILE A 120 -8.59 -1.83 7.76
CA ILE A 120 -9.19 -1.08 6.65
C ILE A 120 -10.73 -1.12 6.78
N ASP A 121 -11.27 -2.29 7.10
CA ASP A 121 -12.70 -2.51 7.29
C ASP A 121 -13.21 -1.97 8.64
N SER A 122 -12.33 -1.36 9.45
CA SER A 122 -12.65 -0.82 10.77
C SER A 122 -13.31 -1.83 11.71
N ILE A 123 -12.95 -3.11 11.59
CA ILE A 123 -13.43 -4.17 12.47
C ILE A 123 -12.79 -3.95 13.85
N PRO A 124 -13.60 -3.77 14.92
CA PRO A 124 -13.07 -3.61 16.26
C PRO A 124 -12.19 -4.80 16.65
N THR A 125 -11.11 -4.54 17.36
CA THR A 125 -10.33 -5.61 18.00
C THR A 125 -11.16 -6.28 19.09
N ALA A 126 -10.77 -7.47 19.54
CA ALA A 126 -11.46 -8.18 20.61
C ALA A 126 -11.55 -7.38 21.93
N SER A 127 -10.64 -6.42 22.15
CA SER A 127 -10.67 -5.51 23.30
C SER A 127 -11.42 -4.19 23.02
N GLY A 128 -11.91 -3.99 21.79
CA GLY A 128 -12.52 -2.75 21.32
C GLY A 128 -11.55 -1.57 21.21
N LYS A 129 -10.25 -1.79 21.38
CA LYS A 129 -9.22 -0.74 21.42
C LYS A 129 -8.05 -1.07 20.51
N GLY A 130 -7.58 -0.07 19.77
CA GLY A 130 -6.40 -0.17 18.91
C GLY A 130 -6.68 -0.84 17.56
N LYS A 131 -5.61 -1.29 16.90
CA LYS A 131 -5.62 -1.89 15.56
C LYS A 131 -5.30 -3.38 15.62
N TRP A 132 -5.84 -4.16 14.70
CA TRP A 132 -5.42 -5.53 14.47
C TRP A 132 -3.95 -5.59 14.04
N HIS A 133 -3.21 -6.51 14.65
CA HIS A 133 -1.86 -6.93 14.27
C HIS A 133 -1.90 -8.42 13.93
N GLY A 134 -1.01 -8.91 13.07
CA GLY A 134 -1.04 -10.33 12.67
C GLY A 134 -1.01 -11.31 13.85
N SER A 135 -0.21 -11.02 14.88
CA SER A 135 -0.15 -11.80 16.12
C SER A 135 -1.48 -11.79 16.89
N SER A 136 -2.21 -10.68 16.89
CA SER A 136 -3.53 -10.56 17.53
C SER A 136 -4.62 -11.29 16.76
N VAL A 137 -4.56 -11.32 15.42
CA VAL A 137 -5.48 -12.11 14.58
C VAL A 137 -5.29 -13.60 14.86
N LYS A 138 -4.03 -14.07 14.86
CA LYS A 138 -3.71 -15.46 15.17
C LYS A 138 -4.22 -15.87 16.54
N LYS A 139 -3.92 -15.08 17.58
CA LYS A 139 -4.37 -15.33 18.95
C LYS A 139 -5.89 -15.31 19.10
N TYR A 140 -6.57 -14.45 18.35
CA TYR A 140 -8.02 -14.41 18.35
C TYR A 140 -8.59 -15.69 17.73
N TRP A 141 -8.08 -16.10 16.57
CA TRP A 141 -8.50 -17.33 15.90
C TRP A 141 -8.23 -18.58 16.77
N GLU A 142 -7.04 -18.71 17.36
CA GLU A 142 -6.71 -19.81 18.29
C GLU A 142 -7.63 -19.91 19.52
N ARG A 143 -8.34 -18.82 19.87
CA ARG A 143 -9.26 -18.78 21.02
C ARG A 143 -10.73 -18.97 20.63
N ASN A 144 -11.08 -18.72 19.37
CA ASN A 144 -12.48 -18.59 18.93
C ASN A 144 -12.82 -19.43 17.69
N GLY A 145 -11.83 -20.05 17.05
CA GLY A 145 -11.99 -20.94 15.89
C GLY A 145 -11.75 -22.40 16.23
#